data_AF-A0A357IYB7-F1
#
_entry.id   AF-A0A357IYB7-F1
#
_cell.length_a   1.000
_cell.length_b   1.000
_cell.length_c   1.000
_cell.angle_alpha   90.00
_cell.angle_beta   90.00
_cell.angle_gamma   90.00
#
_symmetry.space_group_name_H-M   'P 1'
#
loop_
_entity.id
_entity.type
_entity.pdbx_description
1 polymer ?
#
loop_
_entity_poly.entity_id
_entity_poly.type
_entity_poly.pdbx_seq_one_letter_code
_entity_poly.pdbx_strand_id
1 'polypeptide(L)' 'MKFSAHRLDSVEPSPTLAITARAKELRAQGKDVIGFGAGEPDFDTP' A
#
# COMPACT_ATOMS: atom_id res chain seq x y z
N MET A 1 0.84 17.87 -22.09
CA MET A 1 1.61 18.58 -21.03
C MET A 1 1.63 17.69 -19.80
N LYS A 2 2.81 17.46 -19.22
CA LYS A 2 2.93 16.69 -17.97
C LYS A 2 2.78 17.70 -16.82
N PHE A 3 1.72 17.56 -16.01
CA PHE A 3 1.39 18.48 -14.92
C PHE A 3 2.17 18.22 -13.62
N SER A 4 3.10 17.26 -13.64
CA SER A 4 3.89 16.85 -12.48
C SER A 4 5.29 17.47 -12.49
N ALA A 5 5.82 17.80 -11.30
CA ALA A 5 7.19 18.30 -11.17
C ALA A 5 8.21 17.23 -11.59
N HIS A 6 9.28 17.64 -12.30
CA HIS A 6 10.27 16.71 -12.86
C HIS A 6 10.97 15.84 -11.81
N ARG A 7 11.16 16.36 -10.58
CA ARG A 7 11.74 15.61 -9.45
C ARG A 7 10.93 14.38 -9.00
N LEU A 8 9.67 14.26 -9.43
CA LEU A 8 8.85 13.09 -9.11
C LEU A 8 9.28 11.87 -9.94
N ASP A 9 9.93 12.07 -11.09
CA ASP A 9 10.37 10.97 -11.95
C ASP A 9 11.50 10.13 -11.31
N SER A 10 12.19 10.66 -10.30
CA SER A 10 13.24 9.95 -9.54
C SER A 10 12.74 9.26 -8.27
N VAL A 11 11.45 9.40 -7.93
CA VAL A 11 10.89 8.77 -6.72
C VAL A 11 10.52 7.33 -7.06
N GLU A 12 11.17 6.38 -6.39
CA GLU A 12 10.85 4.97 -6.58
C GLU A 12 9.46 4.63 -5.99
N PRO A 13 8.70 3.74 -6.64
CA PRO A 13 7.44 3.24 -6.10
C PRO A 13 7.64 2.59 -4.74
N SER A 14 6.74 2.87 -3.79
CA SER A 14 6.82 2.28 -2.45
C SER A 14 6.54 0.77 -2.49
N PRO A 15 7.47 -0.08 -2.02
CA PRO A 15 7.26 -1.53 -1.95
C PRO A 15 6.12 -1.90 -0.98
N THR A 16 5.96 -1.14 0.11
CA THR A 16 4.90 -1.36 1.10
C THR A 16 3.51 -1.11 0.51
N LEU A 17 3.36 -0.09 -0.34
CA LEU A 17 2.11 0.19 -1.05
C LEU A 17 1.79 -0.91 -2.07
N ALA A 18 2.80 -1.40 -2.79
CA ALA A 18 2.62 -2.48 -3.76
C ALA A 18 2.11 -3.78 -3.11
N ILE A 19 2.70 -4.17 -1.97
CA ILE A 19 2.29 -5.36 -1.22
C ILE A 19 0.86 -5.18 -0.69
N THR A 20 0.53 -4.00 -0.17
CA THR A 20 -0.80 -3.68 0.35
C THR A 20 -1.86 -3.74 -0.75
N ALA A 21 -1.57 -3.20 -1.94
CA ALA A 21 -2.47 -3.25 -3.08
C ALA A 21 -2.73 -4.70 -3.51
N ARG A 22 -1.69 -5.52 -3.64
CA ARG A 22 -1.80 -6.94 -3.98
C ARG A 22 -2.60 -7.73 -2.94
N ALA A 23 -2.39 -7.47 -1.65
CA ALA A 23 -3.16 -8.10 -0.59
C ALA A 23 -4.65 -7.74 -0.68
N LYS A 24 -4.99 -6.49 -1.00
CA LYS A 24 -6.38 -6.04 -1.22
C LYS A 24 -7.01 -6.73 -2.43
N GLU A 25 -6.28 -6.86 -3.55
CA GLU A 25 -6.75 -7.57 -4.74
C GLU A 25 -7.05 -9.04 -4.46
N LEU A 26 -6.17 -9.73 -3.73
CA LEU A 26 -6.36 -11.13 -3.36
C LEU A 26 -7.58 -11.33 -2.45
N ARG A 27 -7.80 -10.41 -1.50
CA ARG A 27 -9.03 -10.41 -0.68
C ARG A 27 -10.29 -10.19 -1.51
N ALA A 28 -10.24 -9.27 -2.48
CA ALA A 28 -11.37 -9.01 -3.38
C ALA A 28 -11.69 -10.23 -4.29
N GLN A 29 -10.71 -11.07 -4.59
CA GLN A 29 -10.89 -12.35 -5.28
C GLN A 29 -11.45 -13.46 -4.36
N GLY A 30 -11.79 -13.15 -3.11
CA GLY A 30 -12.30 -14.10 -2.12
C GLY A 30 -11.24 -14.99 -1.49
N LYS A 31 -9.94 -14.64 -1.62
CA LYS A 31 -8.86 -15.38 -0.95
C LYS A 31 -8.69 -14.89 0.47
N ASP A 32 -8.48 -15.83 1.38
CA ASP A 32 -8.13 -15.53 2.77
C ASP A 32 -6.68 -15.04 2.84
N VAL A 33 -6.49 -13.80 3.28
CA VAL A 33 -5.19 -13.11 3.30
C VAL A 33 -5.03 -12.41 4.64
N ILE A 34 -4.04 -12.84 5.42
CA ILE A 34 -3.65 -12.23 6.70
C ILE A 34 -2.49 -11.27 6.45
N GLY A 35 -2.66 -10.00 6.86
CA GLY A 35 -1.67 -8.96 6.66
C GLY A 35 -0.87 -8.70 7.92
N PHE A 36 0.41 -9.06 7.94
CA PHE A 36 1.35 -8.75 9.02
C PHE A 36 2.19 -7.48 8.76
N GLY A 37 1.71 -6.62 7.85
CA GLY A 37 2.43 -5.42 7.41
C GLY A 37 1.94 -4.12 8.04
N ALA A 38 0.96 -4.17 8.94
CA ALA A 38 0.50 -2.99 9.67
C ALA A 38 1.60 -2.53 10.65
N GLY A 39 2.02 -1.27 10.52
CA GLY A 39 2.99 -0.64 11.43
C GLY A 39 2.34 0.11 12.59
N GLU A 40 1.00 0.17 12.60
CA GLU A 40 0.20 0.86 13.61
C GLU A 40 -0.54 -0.18 14.46
N PRO A 41 -0.71 0.05 15.78
CA PRO A 41 -1.49 -0.85 16.62
C PRO A 41 -2.96 -0.87 16.20
N ASP A 42 -3.60 -2.03 16.31
CA ASP A 42 -5.05 -2.20 16.05
C ASP A 42 -5.94 -1.59 17.15
N PHE A 43 -5.36 -0.95 18.16
CA PHE A 43 -6.09 -0.41 19.30
C PHE A 43 -6.46 1.06 19.05
N ASP A 44 -7.71 1.41 19.35
CA ASP A 44 -8.10 2.81 19.44
C ASP A 44 -7.29 3.52 20.53
N THR A 45 -6.97 4.80 20.31
CA THR A 45 -6.47 5.66 21.38
C THR A 45 -7.54 5.80 22.48
N PRO A 46 -7.17 5.67 23.77
CA PRO A 46 -8.11 5.78 24.89
C PRO A 46 -8.92 7.08 24.93
#